data_AF-A0A7V5WME5-F1
#
_entry.id   AF-A0A7V5WME5-F1
#
_cell.length_a   1.000
_cell.length_b   1.000
_cell.length_c   1.000
_cell.angle_alpha   90.00
_cell.angle_beta   90.00
_cell.angle_gamma   90.00
#
_symmetry.space_group_name_H-M   'P 1'
#
loop_
_entity.id
_entity.type
_entity.pdbx_description
1 polymer ?
#
loop_
_entity_poly.entity_id
_entity_poly.type
_entity_poly.pdbx_seq_one_letter_code
_entity_poly.pdbx_strand_id
1 'polypeptide(L)'
;MKILERHLQYIEDLVKEEILQIVVANTAVRMKAVEMARMGTKKSGYPELTDCLYHSLAILNDAVFLTNDKKHISKLKSFGHIQELSSYKSQIKD
;
A
#
# COMPACT_ATOMS: atom_id res chain seq x y z
N MET A 1 -8.73 -22.70 11.74
CA MET A 1 -9.73 -21.72 12.20
C MET A 1 -9.26 -20.90 13.41
N LYS A 2 -9.13 -21.50 14.61
CA LYS A 2 -8.93 -20.73 15.87
C LYS A 2 -7.73 -19.76 15.91
N ILE A 3 -6.62 -20.06 15.21
CA ILE A 3 -5.46 -19.16 15.15
C ILE A 3 -5.73 -17.95 14.26
N LEU A 4 -6.37 -18.17 13.10
CA LEU A 4 -6.73 -17.10 12.18
C LEU A 4 -7.71 -16.12 12.83
N GLU A 5 -8.76 -16.65 13.49
CA GLU A 5 -9.73 -15.84 14.24
C GLU A 5 -9.05 -14.97 15.30
N ARG A 6 -8.09 -15.51 16.06
CA ARG A 6 -7.33 -14.72 17.05
C ARG A 6 -6.52 -13.60 16.41
N HIS A 7 -5.86 -13.86 15.27
CA HIS A 7 -5.10 -12.83 14.58
C HIS A 7 -6.00 -11.72 14.03
N LEU A 8 -7.17 -12.07 13.49
CA LEU A 8 -8.15 -11.09 13.02
C LEU A 8 -8.67 -10.25 14.19
N GLN A 9 -9.02 -10.89 15.33
CA GLN A 9 -9.45 -10.17 16.52
C GLN A 9 -8.39 -9.20 17.04
N TYR A 10 -7.11 -9.60 17.01
CA TYR A 10 -6.02 -8.73 17.40
C TYR A 10 -5.90 -7.49 16.51
N ILE A 11 -6.07 -7.62 15.19
CA ILE A 11 -6.09 -6.48 14.27
C ILE A 11 -7.26 -5.55 14.62
N GLU A 12 -8.44 -6.10 14.91
CA GLU A 12 -9.59 -5.29 15.33
C GLU A 12 -9.32 -4.53 16.63
N ASP A 13 -8.64 -5.14 17.59
CA ASP A 13 -8.29 -4.48 18.85
C ASP A 13 -7.29 -3.34 18.65
N LEU A 14 -6.27 -3.53 17.80
CA LEU A 14 -5.35 -2.45 17.40
C LEU A 14 -6.08 -1.27 16.73
N VAL A 15 -7.16 -1.54 15.99
CA VAL A 15 -7.98 -0.49 15.37
C VAL A 15 -8.85 0.22 16.40
N LYS A 16 -9.46 -0.52 17.34
CA LYS A 16 -10.25 0.06 18.44
C LYS A 16 -9.39 0.95 19.34
N GLU A 17 -8.14 0.58 19.55
CA GLU A 17 -7.15 1.34 20.33
C GLU A 17 -6.52 2.50 19.53
N GLU A 18 -6.96 2.74 18.30
CA GLU A 18 -6.43 3.78 17.40
C GLU A 18 -4.93 3.64 17.07
N ILE A 19 -4.34 2.47 17.34
CA ILE A 19 -2.96 2.13 16.97
C ILE A 19 -2.86 1.91 15.45
N LEU A 20 -3.90 1.33 14.85
CA LEU A 20 -4.01 1.10 13.40
C LEU A 20 -5.22 1.84 12.82
N GLN A 21 -4.99 2.58 11.74
CA GLN A 21 -6.08 3.19 10.98
C GLN A 21 -6.43 2.34 9.74
N ILE A 22 -7.67 1.85 9.67
CA ILE A 22 -8.22 1.25 8.44
C ILE A 22 -8.76 2.36 7.56
N VAL A 23 -8.21 2.48 6.35
CA VAL A 23 -8.65 3.49 5.38
C VAL A 23 -9.50 2.86 4.29
N VAL A 24 -10.71 3.36 4.12
CA VAL A 24 -11.52 3.11 2.93
C VAL A 24 -11.06 4.04 1.82
N ALA A 25 -10.59 3.48 0.70
CA ALA A 25 -10.18 4.28 -0.45
C ALA A 25 -11.34 5.14 -0.96
N ASN A 26 -11.22 6.46 -0.74
CA ASN A 26 -12.20 7.45 -1.18
C ASN A 26 -12.06 7.76 -2.68
N THR A 27 -12.91 8.64 -3.20
CA THR A 27 -12.92 9.01 -4.63
C THR A 27 -11.56 9.54 -5.10
N ALA A 28 -10.87 10.36 -4.31
CA ALA A 28 -9.57 10.91 -4.69
C ALA A 28 -8.52 9.80 -4.89
N VAL A 29 -8.44 8.85 -3.94
CA VAL A 29 -7.56 7.68 -4.04
C VAL A 29 -7.88 6.85 -5.27
N ARG A 30 -9.16 6.59 -5.53
CA ARG A 30 -9.60 5.79 -6.69
C ARG A 30 -9.29 6.46 -8.02
N MET A 31 -9.52 7.77 -8.13
CA MET A 31 -9.23 8.53 -9.34
C MET A 31 -7.73 8.57 -9.62
N LYS A 32 -6.90 8.75 -8.59
CA LYS A 32 -5.44 8.67 -8.73
C LYS A 32 -5.00 7.27 -9.18
N ALA A 33 -5.61 6.22 -8.64
CA ALA A 33 -5.29 4.86 -9.04
C ALA A 33 -5.63 4.58 -10.52
N VAL A 34 -6.75 5.13 -11.02
CA VAL A 34 -7.13 5.05 -12.44
C VAL A 34 -6.13 5.79 -13.32
N GLU A 35 -5.67 6.97 -12.91
CA GLU A 35 -4.62 7.74 -13.61
C GLU A 35 -3.34 6.89 -13.72
N MET A 36 -2.87 6.35 -12.60
CA MET A 36 -1.66 5.52 -12.54
C MET A 36 -1.76 4.25 -13.39
N ALA A 37 -2.89 3.55 -13.32
CA ALA A 37 -3.12 2.32 -14.09
C ALA A 37 -3.08 2.57 -15.61
N ARG A 38 -3.35 3.81 -16.06
CA ARG A 38 -3.30 4.21 -17.47
C ARG A 38 -1.93 4.66 -17.95
N MET A 39 -0.96 4.89 -17.05
CA MET A 39 0.38 5.36 -17.40
C MET A 39 1.34 4.27 -17.90
N GLY A 40 0.90 3.01 -17.94
CA GLY A 40 1.66 1.92 -18.54
C GLY A 40 1.92 2.10 -20.04
N THR A 41 2.80 1.28 -20.60
CA THR A 41 3.06 1.25 -22.05
C THR A 41 2.88 -0.17 -22.59
N LYS A 42 2.68 -0.31 -23.91
CA LYS A 42 2.65 -1.63 -24.56
C LYS A 42 3.89 -2.49 -24.28
N LYS A 43 5.05 -1.88 -23.98
CA LYS A 43 6.33 -2.57 -23.74
C LYS A 43 6.52 -2.99 -22.27
N SER A 44 6.08 -2.17 -21.32
CA SER A 44 6.25 -2.41 -19.88
C SER A 44 5.01 -3.00 -19.19
N GLY A 45 3.90 -3.11 -19.92
CA GLY A 45 2.59 -3.46 -19.37
C GLY A 45 1.95 -2.29 -18.62
N TYR A 46 0.70 -2.51 -18.20
CA TYR A 46 -0.05 -1.60 -17.36
C TYR A 46 -0.04 -2.12 -15.91
N PRO A 47 0.17 -1.27 -14.90
CA PRO A 47 -0.01 -1.65 -13.51
C PRO A 47 -1.46 -2.10 -13.26
N GLU A 48 -1.67 -3.05 -12.35
CA GLU A 48 -3.03 -3.42 -11.96
C GLU A 48 -3.68 -2.29 -11.14
N LEU A 49 -5.02 -2.20 -11.19
CA LEU A 49 -5.73 -1.14 -10.47
C LEU A 49 -5.62 -1.29 -8.95
N THR A 50 -5.66 -2.52 -8.44
CA THR A 50 -5.49 -2.89 -7.03
C THR A 50 -4.14 -2.42 -6.50
N ASP A 51 -3.10 -2.72 -7.26
CA ASP A 51 -1.73 -2.25 -7.11
C ASP A 51 -1.65 -0.71 -7.07
N CYS A 52 -2.31 -0.03 -7.99
CA CYS A 52 -2.36 1.43 -8.02
C CYS A 52 -3.13 2.04 -6.85
N LEU A 53 -4.09 1.34 -6.25
CA LEU A 53 -4.88 1.84 -5.11
C LEU A 53 -4.00 2.03 -3.87
N TYR A 54 -3.20 1.02 -3.50
CA TYR A 54 -2.30 1.11 -2.35
C TYR A 54 -1.27 2.24 -2.54
N HIS A 55 -0.72 2.32 -3.75
CA HIS A 55 0.26 3.33 -4.07
C HIS A 55 -0.34 4.75 -4.10
N SER A 56 -1.54 4.90 -4.66
CA SER A 56 -2.27 6.18 -4.66
C SER A 56 -2.58 6.66 -3.24
N LEU A 57 -2.95 5.74 -2.36
CA LEU A 57 -3.17 6.06 -0.96
C LEU A 57 -1.90 6.58 -0.30
N ALA A 58 -0.76 5.93 -0.53
CA ALA A 58 0.52 6.39 0.01
C ALA A 58 0.93 7.77 -0.53
N ILE A 59 0.85 8.00 -1.84
CA ILE A 59 1.15 9.30 -2.46
C ILE A 59 0.29 10.41 -1.86
N LEU A 60 -1.03 10.20 -1.77
CA LEU A 60 -1.96 11.24 -1.32
C LEU A 60 -1.84 11.58 0.17
N ASN A 61 -1.18 10.73 0.95
CA ASN A 61 -0.97 10.94 2.39
C ASN A 61 0.50 11.20 2.74
N ASP A 62 1.37 11.45 1.75
CA ASP A 62 2.82 11.60 1.94
C ASP A 62 3.44 10.45 2.76
N ALA A 63 2.93 9.24 2.54
CA ALA A 63 3.29 8.04 3.27
C ALA A 63 4.16 7.11 2.41
N VAL A 64 4.66 6.03 3.01
CA VAL A 64 5.43 4.98 2.32
C VAL A 64 4.59 3.70 2.24
N PHE A 65 4.35 3.23 1.02
CA PHE A 65 3.78 1.90 0.80
C PHE A 65 4.88 0.83 0.98
N LEU A 66 4.75 0.03 2.03
CA LEU A 66 5.65 -1.09 2.31
C LEU A 66 5.10 -2.38 1.71
N THR A 67 5.94 -3.08 0.92
CA THR A 67 5.58 -4.39 0.35
C THR A 67 6.79 -5.30 0.21
N ASN A 68 6.59 -6.61 0.22
CA ASN A 68 7.60 -7.60 -0.14
C ASN A 68 7.53 -7.99 -1.63
N ASP A 69 6.55 -7.48 -2.38
CA ASP A 69 6.41 -7.76 -3.81
C ASP A 69 7.38 -6.92 -4.65
N LYS A 70 8.52 -7.52 -5.00
CA LYS A 70 9.55 -6.92 -5.83
C LYS A 70 9.09 -6.59 -7.25
N LYS A 71 8.13 -7.34 -7.80
CA LYS A 71 7.60 -7.08 -9.15
C LYS A 71 6.73 -5.82 -9.14
N HIS A 72 5.97 -5.63 -8.07
CA HIS A 72 5.17 -4.43 -7.89
C HIS A 72 6.08 -3.19 -7.72
N ILE A 73 7.14 -3.31 -6.90
CA ILE A 73 8.16 -2.26 -6.73
C ILE A 73 8.79 -1.87 -8.07
N SER A 74 9.24 -2.83 -8.88
CA SER A 74 9.95 -2.50 -10.13
C SER A 74 9.09 -1.72 -11.13
N LYS A 75 7.77 -1.94 -11.13
CA LYS A 75 6.82 -1.24 -12.01
C LYS A 75 6.51 0.18 -11.54
N LEU A 76 6.46 0.41 -10.23
CA LEU A 76 5.98 1.68 -9.65
C LEU A 76 7.05 2.51 -8.95
N LYS A 77 8.30 2.05 -8.86
CA LYS A 77 9.39 2.78 -8.18
C LYS A 77 9.58 4.21 -8.69
N SER A 78 9.27 4.48 -9.96
CA SER A 78 9.35 5.82 -10.56
C SER A 78 8.38 6.84 -9.95
N PHE A 79 7.32 6.39 -9.29
CA PHE A 79 6.32 7.26 -8.65
C PHE A 79 6.69 7.68 -7.23
N GLY A 80 7.77 7.16 -6.65
CA GLY A 80 8.12 7.39 -5.25
C GLY A 80 7.23 6.60 -4.28
N HIS A 81 7.21 6.95 -2.99
CA HIS A 81 6.26 6.43 -2.00
C HIS A 81 6.12 4.89 -1.88
N ILE A 82 7.14 4.12 -2.27
CA ILE A 82 7.16 2.66 -2.17
C ILE A 82 8.54 2.16 -1.74
N GLN A 83 8.58 1.19 -0.83
CA GLN A 83 9.81 0.60 -0.34
C GLN A 83 9.66 -0.90 -0.09
N GLU A 84 10.75 -1.64 -0.32
CA GLU A 84 10.81 -3.06 0.03
C GLU A 84 10.82 -3.21 1.55
N LEU A 85 9.93 -4.06 2.08
CA LEU A 85 9.81 -4.30 3.52
C LEU A 85 11.15 -4.69 4.17
N SER A 86 11.96 -5.51 3.49
CA SER A 86 13.29 -5.93 3.98
C SER A 86 14.28 -4.77 4.13
N SER A 87 14.06 -3.69 3.38
CA SER A 87 14.89 -2.48 3.40
C SER A 87 14.32 -1.40 4.31
N TYR A 88 13.15 -1.62 4.90
CA TYR A 88 12.54 -0.70 5.84
C TYR A 88 13.25 -0.81 7.19
N LYS A 89 14.18 0.11 7.43
CA LYS A 89 14.79 0.27 8.75
C LYS A 89 13.74 0.90 9.66
N SER A 90 13.30 0.15 10.67
CA SER A 90 12.51 0.70 11.77
C SER A 90 13.15 2.01 12.23
N GLN A 91 12.43 3.13 12.08
CA GLN A 91 12.79 4.40 12.71
C GLN A 91 12.21 4.50 14.12
N ILE A 92 11.70 3.40 14.69
CA ILE A 92 11.27 3.36 16.07
C ILE A 92 12.54 3.55 16.90
N LYS A 93 12.74 4.78 17.35
CA LYS A 93 13.68 5.09 18.42
C LYS A 93 13.06 4.53 19.69
N ASP A 94 13.81 3.69 20.40
CA ASP A 94 13.52 3.31 21.78
C ASP A 94 13.39 4.55 22.68
#